data_AF-A0A6L7YEV9-F1
#
_entry.id   AF-A0A6L7YEV9-F1
#
_cell.length_a   1.000
_cell.length_b   1.000
_cell.length_c   1.000
_cell.angle_alpha   90.00
_cell.angle_beta   90.00
_cell.angle_gamma   90.00
#
_symmetry.space_group_name_H-M   'P 1'
#
loop_
_entity.id
_entity.type
_entity.pdbx_description
1 polymer ?
#
loop_
_entity_poly.entity_id
_entity_poly.type
_entity_poly.pdbx_seq_one_letter_code
_entity_poly.pdbx_strand_id
1 'polypeptide(L)'
;MFSPPAPRPAGGGAGAAGPRAAAPLASAIEAVAVRLARELARDGEGARTLIEVVAEGAASDADARVAARTISSSPLVKTMITGRDPNWGRVLMAAGRSGAALDLERAEVWIGEFCACARGAPTTTPEADISAAMDRDEVQIRIDLGCGEASATAWGCDLTEEYVRINADYTT
;
A
#
# COMPACT_ATOMS: atom_id res chain seq x y z
N MET A 1 69.76 5.83 28.31
CA MET A 1 69.53 5.36 26.93
C MET A 1 68.04 5.12 26.79
N PHE A 2 67.28 6.12 26.37
CA PHE A 2 65.82 6.06 26.26
C PHE A 2 65.46 5.57 24.85
N SER A 3 64.86 4.38 24.74
CA SER A 3 64.27 3.91 23.49
C SER A 3 62.88 4.55 23.30
N PRO A 4 62.55 5.04 22.09
CA PRO A 4 61.20 5.53 21.81
C PRO A 4 60.21 4.36 21.67
N PRO A 5 58.91 4.55 22.00
CA PRO A 5 57.90 3.52 21.78
C PRO A 5 57.57 3.39 20.29
N ALA A 6 57.34 2.14 19.85
CA ALA A 6 56.95 1.81 18.49
C ALA A 6 55.56 2.41 18.13
N PRO A 7 55.34 2.82 16.87
CA PRO A 7 54.06 3.34 16.43
C PRO A 7 52.99 2.24 16.48
N ARG A 8 51.85 2.51 17.12
CA ARG A 8 50.65 1.67 17.02
C ARG A 8 50.14 1.73 15.58
N PRO A 9 49.82 0.60 14.92
CA PRO A 9 49.04 0.66 13.70
C PRO A 9 47.62 1.14 14.07
N ALA A 10 47.26 2.34 13.59
CA ALA A 10 45.88 2.76 13.43
C ALA A 10 45.27 1.92 12.30
N GLY A 11 44.95 0.66 12.61
CA GLY A 11 44.22 -0.23 11.72
C GLY A 11 42.73 0.02 11.83
N GLY A 12 42.27 1.12 11.24
CA GLY A 12 40.87 1.30 10.90
C GLY A 12 40.46 0.23 9.89
N GLY A 13 40.08 -0.95 10.39
CA GLY A 13 39.43 -1.98 9.60
C GLY A 13 38.01 -1.53 9.29
N ALA A 14 37.88 -0.62 8.33
CA ALA A 14 36.66 -0.54 7.55
C ALA A 14 36.54 -1.88 6.82
N GLY A 15 35.90 -2.85 7.48
CA GLY A 15 35.47 -4.07 6.84
C GLY A 15 34.51 -3.64 5.74
N ALA A 16 35.03 -3.52 4.52
CA ALA A 16 34.23 -3.38 3.32
C ALA A 16 33.25 -4.55 3.35
N ALA A 17 31.98 -4.25 3.62
CA ALA A 17 30.91 -5.21 3.54
C ALA A 17 30.93 -5.75 2.11
N GLY A 18 31.52 -6.94 1.94
CA GLY A 18 31.60 -7.57 0.63
C GLY A 18 30.20 -7.81 0.07
N PRO A 19 30.07 -8.13 -1.23
CA PRO A 19 28.79 -8.33 -1.91
C PRO A 19 27.84 -9.33 -1.21
N ARG A 20 28.36 -10.20 -0.33
CA ARG A 20 27.57 -11.13 0.51
C ARG A 20 26.71 -10.45 1.59
N ALA A 21 27.06 -9.24 2.04
CA ALA A 21 26.29 -8.49 3.03
C ALA A 21 25.29 -7.51 2.41
N ALA A 22 25.36 -7.28 1.08
CA ALA A 22 24.52 -6.30 0.39
C ALA A 22 23.04 -6.71 0.32
N ALA A 23 22.75 -7.98 0.03
CA ALA A 23 21.36 -8.45 -0.06
C ALA A 23 20.64 -8.47 1.31
N PRO A 24 21.22 -9.02 2.40
CA PRO A 24 20.60 -8.94 3.72
C PRO A 24 20.40 -7.50 4.21
N LEU A 25 21.35 -6.61 3.92
CA LEU A 25 21.23 -5.20 4.27
C LEU A 25 20.11 -4.50 3.48
N ALA A 26 20.02 -4.74 2.17
CA ALA A 26 18.96 -4.18 1.34
C ALA A 26 17.57 -4.62 1.82
N SER A 27 17.38 -5.91 2.11
CA SER A 27 16.12 -6.43 2.66
C SER A 27 15.79 -5.84 4.04
N ALA A 28 16.80 -5.62 4.89
CA ALA A 28 16.59 -4.98 6.19
C ALA A 28 16.16 -3.50 6.04
N ILE A 29 16.80 -2.76 5.12
CA ILE A 29 16.43 -1.37 4.80
C ILE A 29 15.01 -1.32 4.24
N GLU A 30 14.67 -2.21 3.31
CA GLU A 30 13.34 -2.31 2.71
C GLU A 30 12.27 -2.61 3.77
N ALA A 31 12.51 -3.58 4.66
CA ALA A 31 11.58 -3.90 5.73
C ALA A 31 11.32 -2.70 6.67
N VAL A 32 12.37 -1.94 7.00
CA VAL A 32 12.24 -0.73 7.81
C VAL A 32 11.50 0.36 7.04
N ALA A 33 11.81 0.58 5.76
CA ALA A 33 11.15 1.58 4.93
C ALA A 33 9.66 1.29 4.75
N VAL A 34 9.30 0.03 4.47
CA VAL A 34 7.90 -0.42 4.37
C VAL A 34 7.16 -0.21 5.68
N ARG A 35 7.79 -0.58 6.82
CA ARG A 35 7.19 -0.34 8.14
C ARG A 35 6.92 1.15 8.37
N LEU A 36 7.91 2.01 8.13
CA LEU A 36 7.74 3.46 8.31
C LEU A 36 6.69 4.04 7.36
N ALA A 37 6.61 3.58 6.11
CA ALA A 37 5.58 4.01 5.17
C ALA A 37 4.17 3.63 5.63
N ARG A 38 3.99 2.43 6.20
CA ARG A 38 2.72 1.98 6.79
C ARG A 38 2.34 2.82 8.01
N GLU A 39 3.29 3.11 8.90
CA GLU A 39 3.04 3.97 10.06
C GLU A 39 2.67 5.40 9.65
N LEU A 40 3.34 5.97 8.65
CA LEU A 40 2.98 7.30 8.10
C LEU A 40 1.57 7.33 7.51
N ALA A 41 1.17 6.29 6.79
CA ALA A 41 -0.19 6.19 6.26
C ALA A 41 -1.22 6.01 7.37
N ARG A 42 -0.90 5.23 8.41
CA ARG A 42 -1.76 5.01 9.58
C ARG A 42 -1.97 6.29 10.39
N ASP A 43 -0.94 7.12 10.51
CA ASP A 43 -0.95 8.42 11.21
C ASP A 43 -1.41 9.58 10.31
N GLY A 44 -2.22 9.29 9.28
CA GLY A 44 -2.83 10.34 8.46
C GLY A 44 -3.76 11.22 9.30
N GLU A 45 -3.84 12.51 8.98
CA GLU A 45 -4.68 13.45 9.74
C GLU A 45 -6.15 13.01 9.74
N GLY A 46 -6.69 12.77 10.94
CA GLY A 46 -8.06 12.28 11.12
C GLY A 46 -8.30 10.85 10.63
N ALA A 47 -7.27 10.10 10.24
CA ALA A 47 -7.39 8.72 9.81
C ALA A 47 -7.81 7.81 10.97
N ARG A 48 -8.60 6.78 10.66
CA ARG A 48 -9.00 5.72 11.59
C ARG A 48 -8.62 4.34 11.07
N THR A 49 -8.49 4.19 9.76
CA THR A 49 -8.22 2.90 9.12
C THR A 49 -7.06 3.02 8.14
N LEU A 50 -6.05 2.15 8.30
CA LEU A 50 -5.00 1.95 7.31
C LEU A 50 -5.58 1.20 6.11
N ILE A 51 -5.31 1.66 4.90
CA ILE A 51 -5.69 0.99 3.65
C ILE A 51 -4.45 0.39 3.02
N GLU A 52 -4.46 -0.91 2.77
CA GLU A 52 -3.48 -1.58 1.91
C GLU A 52 -4.12 -1.92 0.58
N VAL A 53 -3.57 -1.42 -0.52
CA VAL A 53 -4.02 -1.76 -1.87
C VAL A 53 -2.98 -2.64 -2.54
N VAL A 54 -3.40 -3.83 -2.94
CA VAL A 54 -2.60 -4.76 -3.74
C VAL A 54 -3.17 -4.79 -5.17
N ALA A 55 -2.42 -4.28 -6.13
CA ALA A 55 -2.74 -4.43 -7.55
C ALA A 55 -1.89 -5.56 -8.12
N GLU A 56 -2.53 -6.59 -8.64
CA GLU A 56 -1.90 -7.76 -9.27
C GLU A 56 -2.44 -7.97 -10.68
N GLY A 57 -1.88 -8.95 -11.38
CA GLY A 57 -2.27 -9.24 -12.76
C GLY A 57 -2.03 -8.08 -13.72
N ALA A 58 -1.09 -7.18 -13.44
CA ALA A 58 -0.81 -6.02 -14.28
C ALA A 58 0.07 -6.40 -15.48
N ALA A 59 -0.03 -5.63 -16.57
CA ALA A 59 0.81 -5.81 -17.76
C ALA A 59 2.29 -5.47 -17.51
N SER A 60 2.56 -4.59 -16.53
CA SER A 60 3.91 -4.18 -16.15
C SER A 60 3.97 -3.76 -14.68
N ASP A 61 5.17 -3.72 -14.09
CA ASP A 61 5.33 -3.18 -12.74
C ASP A 61 4.94 -1.70 -12.65
N ALA A 62 5.08 -0.94 -13.74
CA ALA A 62 4.65 0.45 -13.80
C ALA A 62 3.13 0.58 -13.69
N ASP A 63 2.42 -0.29 -14.41
CA ASP A 63 0.95 -0.41 -14.38
C ASP A 63 0.47 -0.80 -12.99
N ALA A 64 1.06 -1.84 -12.38
CA ALA A 64 0.72 -2.26 -11.03
C ALA A 64 0.89 -1.11 -10.03
N ARG A 65 2.03 -0.41 -10.10
CA ARG A 65 2.35 0.70 -9.20
C ARG A 65 1.41 1.90 -9.38
N VAL A 66 1.04 2.26 -10.61
CA VAL A 66 0.13 3.41 -10.84
C VAL A 66 -1.30 3.06 -10.44
N ALA A 67 -1.75 1.83 -10.69
CA ALA A 67 -3.06 1.34 -10.25
C ALA A 67 -3.18 1.34 -8.72
N ALA A 68 -2.25 0.68 -8.02
CA ALA A 68 -2.25 0.61 -6.56
C ALA A 68 -2.27 2.01 -5.91
N ARG A 69 -1.41 2.93 -6.38
CA ARG A 69 -1.38 4.31 -5.87
C ARG A 69 -2.65 5.09 -6.18
N THR A 70 -3.21 4.95 -7.38
CA THR A 70 -4.42 5.69 -7.78
C THR A 70 -5.64 5.25 -6.99
N ILE A 71 -5.73 3.96 -6.67
CA ILE A 71 -6.79 3.40 -5.83
C ILE A 71 -6.60 3.87 -4.38
N SER A 72 -5.39 3.75 -3.81
CA SER A 72 -5.14 4.13 -2.41
C SER A 72 -5.31 5.64 -2.16
N SER A 73 -5.10 6.48 -3.19
CA SER A 73 -5.29 7.93 -3.11
C SER A 73 -6.67 8.41 -3.54
N SER A 74 -7.59 7.51 -3.93
CA SER A 74 -8.89 7.90 -4.48
C SER A 74 -9.84 8.38 -3.37
N PRO A 75 -10.37 9.62 -3.42
CA PRO A 75 -11.29 10.11 -2.38
C PRO A 75 -12.54 9.23 -2.21
N LEU A 76 -13.05 8.68 -3.31
CA LEU A 76 -14.21 7.79 -3.27
C LEU A 76 -13.88 6.44 -2.62
N VAL A 77 -12.67 5.90 -2.84
CA VAL A 77 -12.20 4.68 -2.16
C VAL A 77 -11.95 4.97 -0.67
N LYS A 78 -11.30 6.09 -0.36
CA LYS A 78 -11.04 6.48 1.04
C LYS A 78 -12.33 6.68 1.83
N THR A 79 -13.37 7.29 1.23
CA THR A 79 -14.68 7.49 1.88
C THR A 79 -15.52 6.21 1.99
N MET A 80 -15.40 5.26 1.06
CA MET A 80 -16.10 3.97 1.21
C MET A 80 -15.52 3.15 2.38
N ILE A 81 -14.21 3.28 2.66
CA ILE A 81 -13.61 2.71 3.87
C ILE A 81 -14.15 3.42 5.12
N THR A 82 -14.18 4.76 5.14
CA THR A 82 -14.75 5.54 6.25
C THR A 82 -16.17 5.08 6.62
N GLY A 83 -17.02 4.90 5.61
CA GLY A 83 -18.43 4.54 5.76
C GLY A 83 -18.71 3.05 5.80
N ARG A 84 -17.69 2.18 5.67
CA ARG A 84 -17.83 0.71 5.58
C ARG A 84 -18.82 0.28 4.49
N ASP A 85 -18.86 1.04 3.40
CA ASP A 85 -19.68 0.79 2.22
C ASP A 85 -18.86 -0.08 1.26
N PRO A 86 -19.19 -1.37 1.02
CA PRO A 86 -18.38 -2.29 0.20
C PRO A 86 -18.51 -2.03 -1.32
N ASN A 87 -18.43 -0.76 -1.71
CA ASN A 87 -18.62 -0.27 -3.06
C ASN A 87 -17.41 -0.53 -3.97
N TRP A 88 -17.24 -1.77 -4.38
CA TRP A 88 -16.18 -2.23 -5.30
C TRP A 88 -16.16 -1.48 -6.63
N GLY A 89 -17.28 -0.90 -7.06
CA GLY A 89 -17.35 -0.08 -8.28
C GLY A 89 -16.43 1.15 -8.21
N ARG A 90 -16.22 1.73 -7.02
CA ARG A 90 -15.28 2.83 -6.80
C ARG A 90 -13.82 2.40 -6.98
N VAL A 91 -13.50 1.14 -6.66
CA VAL A 91 -12.17 0.54 -6.87
C VAL A 91 -11.91 0.36 -8.36
N LEU A 92 -12.85 -0.24 -9.11
CA LEU A 92 -12.72 -0.41 -10.55
C LEU A 92 -12.64 0.94 -11.29
N MET A 93 -13.43 1.94 -10.87
CA MET A 93 -13.36 3.29 -11.43
C MET A 93 -11.99 3.93 -11.20
N ALA A 94 -11.42 3.77 -9.99
CA ALA A 94 -10.08 4.27 -9.68
C ALA A 94 -8.98 3.53 -10.47
N ALA A 95 -9.11 2.22 -10.65
CA ALA A 95 -8.21 1.42 -11.49
C ALA A 95 -8.28 1.87 -12.95
N GLY A 96 -9.48 2.01 -13.52
CA GLY A 96 -9.68 2.41 -14.92
C GLY A 96 -9.15 3.81 -15.24
N ARG A 97 -9.20 4.76 -14.29
CA ARG A 97 -8.62 6.11 -14.50
C ARG A 97 -7.12 6.19 -14.22
N SER A 98 -6.49 5.13 -13.73
CA SER A 98 -5.05 5.13 -13.37
C SER A 98 -4.13 5.18 -14.59
N GLY A 99 -4.64 4.82 -15.77
CA GLY A 99 -3.85 4.66 -17.00
C GLY A 99 -3.16 3.29 -17.12
N ALA A 100 -3.27 2.42 -16.12
CA ALA A 100 -2.86 1.02 -16.24
C ALA A 100 -3.78 0.25 -17.20
N ALA A 101 -3.25 -0.76 -17.89
CA ALA A 101 -4.06 -1.72 -18.61
C ALA A 101 -4.99 -2.47 -17.63
N LEU A 102 -6.27 -2.59 -18.00
CA LEU A 102 -7.31 -3.26 -17.23
C LEU A 102 -8.22 -4.03 -18.17
N ASP A 103 -8.36 -5.34 -17.95
CA ASP A 103 -9.31 -6.20 -18.64
C ASP A 103 -10.52 -6.46 -17.73
N LEU A 104 -11.63 -5.77 -18.00
CA LEU A 104 -12.84 -5.86 -17.17
C LEU A 104 -13.47 -7.27 -17.16
N GLU A 105 -13.28 -8.06 -18.21
CA GLU A 105 -13.83 -9.43 -18.28
C GLU A 105 -13.04 -10.40 -17.39
N ARG A 106 -11.83 -10.02 -16.99
CA ARG A 106 -10.93 -10.79 -16.14
C ARG A 106 -10.72 -10.16 -14.77
N ALA A 107 -11.08 -8.89 -14.60
CA ALA A 107 -10.84 -8.15 -13.38
C ALA A 107 -11.64 -8.70 -12.20
N GLU A 108 -10.99 -8.76 -11.06
CA GLU A 108 -11.59 -9.21 -9.80
C GLU A 108 -11.17 -8.25 -8.67
N VAL A 109 -12.08 -7.98 -7.74
CA VAL A 109 -11.86 -7.08 -6.60
C VAL A 109 -12.21 -7.81 -5.31
N TRP A 110 -11.29 -7.77 -4.35
CA TRP A 110 -11.48 -8.27 -3.00
C TRP A 110 -11.34 -7.16 -1.98
N ILE A 111 -12.15 -7.26 -0.93
CA ILE A 111 -12.10 -6.40 0.25
C ILE A 111 -11.97 -7.33 1.45
N GLY A 112 -10.82 -7.28 2.13
CA GLY A 112 -10.42 -8.31 3.08
C GLY A 112 -10.38 -9.69 2.40
N GLU A 113 -10.99 -10.68 3.05
CA GLU A 113 -11.11 -12.05 2.56
C GLU A 113 -12.19 -12.23 1.47
N PHE A 114 -13.05 -11.24 1.26
CA PHE A 114 -14.24 -11.39 0.43
C PHE A 114 -14.02 -10.91 -1.00
N CYS A 115 -14.35 -11.76 -1.98
CA CYS A 115 -14.46 -11.35 -3.38
C CYS A 115 -15.75 -10.55 -3.55
N ALA A 116 -15.63 -9.26 -3.82
CA ALA A 116 -16.76 -8.33 -3.98
C ALA A 116 -17.23 -8.26 -5.44
N CYS A 117 -16.30 -8.37 -6.39
CA CYS A 117 -16.56 -8.34 -7.82
C CYS A 117 -15.68 -9.36 -8.54
N ALA A 118 -16.25 -10.08 -9.50
CA ALA A 118 -15.49 -10.94 -10.40
C ALA A 118 -16.02 -10.79 -11.83
N ARG A 119 -15.10 -10.62 -12.79
CA ARG A 119 -15.43 -10.44 -14.23
C ARG A 119 -16.41 -9.29 -14.48
N GLY A 120 -16.20 -8.18 -13.78
CA GLY A 120 -17.03 -6.97 -13.90
C GLY A 120 -18.44 -7.06 -13.29
N ALA A 121 -18.76 -8.14 -12.57
CA ALA A 121 -20.06 -8.35 -11.93
C ALA A 121 -19.94 -8.61 -10.42
N PRO A 122 -20.95 -8.23 -9.61
CA PRO A 122 -20.96 -8.56 -8.19
C PRO A 122 -20.97 -10.08 -7.99
N THR A 123 -20.31 -10.54 -6.93
CA THR A 123 -20.35 -11.95 -6.52
C THR A 123 -21.58 -12.23 -5.65
N THR A 124 -21.73 -13.47 -5.18
CA THR A 124 -22.79 -13.88 -4.24
C THR A 124 -22.48 -13.54 -2.79
N THR A 125 -21.33 -12.91 -2.50
CA THR A 125 -20.95 -12.55 -1.13
C THR A 125 -21.92 -11.48 -0.60
N PRO A 126 -22.56 -11.69 0.57
CA PRO A 126 -23.42 -10.67 1.16
C PRO A 126 -22.65 -9.39 1.47
N GLU A 127 -23.18 -8.24 1.04
CA GLU A 127 -22.56 -6.93 1.31
C GLU A 127 -22.35 -6.67 2.81
N ALA A 128 -23.25 -7.18 3.66
CA ALA A 128 -23.14 -7.08 5.11
C ALA A 128 -21.87 -7.75 5.66
N ASP A 129 -21.46 -8.88 5.08
CA ASP A 129 -20.26 -9.60 5.52
C ASP A 129 -19.00 -8.83 5.12
N ILE A 130 -18.98 -8.25 3.91
CA ILE A 130 -17.89 -7.40 3.44
C ILE A 130 -17.79 -6.13 4.29
N SER A 131 -18.93 -5.48 4.57
CA SER A 131 -19.01 -4.29 5.43
C SER A 131 -18.49 -4.58 6.84
N ALA A 132 -18.84 -5.74 7.42
CA ALA A 132 -18.31 -6.17 8.72
C ALA A 132 -16.79 -6.41 8.69
N ALA A 133 -16.24 -6.95 7.59
CA ALA A 133 -14.79 -7.11 7.43
C ALA A 133 -14.03 -5.77 7.33
N MET A 134 -14.72 -4.69 6.97
CA MET A 134 -14.15 -3.33 6.93
C MET A 134 -14.07 -2.67 8.32
N ASP A 135 -14.68 -3.26 9.36
CA ASP A 135 -14.55 -2.79 10.75
C ASP A 135 -13.24 -3.28 11.39
N ARG A 136 -12.12 -2.80 10.86
CA ARG A 136 -10.77 -3.13 11.31
C ARG A 136 -9.86 -1.90 11.25
N ASP A 137 -8.78 -1.92 12.02
CA ASP A 137 -7.73 -0.88 11.98
C ASP A 137 -6.95 -0.89 10.66
N GLU A 138 -7.08 -1.96 9.87
CA GLU A 138 -6.45 -2.16 8.57
C GLU A 138 -7.40 -2.92 7.64
N VAL A 139 -7.60 -2.37 6.45
CA VAL A 139 -8.43 -2.97 5.40
C VAL A 139 -7.58 -3.16 4.15
N GLN A 140 -7.51 -4.40 3.67
CA GLN A 140 -6.87 -4.74 2.42
C GLN A 140 -7.88 -4.67 1.27
N ILE A 141 -7.50 -4.01 0.18
CA ILE A 141 -8.18 -4.03 -1.11
C ILE A 141 -7.24 -4.72 -2.09
N ARG A 142 -7.65 -5.85 -2.65
CA ARG A 142 -6.91 -6.52 -3.72
C ARG A 142 -7.65 -6.36 -5.03
N ILE A 143 -6.94 -6.04 -6.11
CA ILE A 143 -7.48 -5.99 -7.46
C ILE A 143 -6.57 -6.79 -8.39
N ASP A 144 -7.15 -7.74 -9.12
CA ASP A 144 -6.51 -8.36 -10.28
C ASP A 144 -6.92 -7.57 -11.53
N LEU A 145 -5.94 -7.03 -12.27
CA LEU A 145 -6.16 -6.24 -13.48
C LEU A 145 -6.36 -7.10 -14.74
N GLY A 146 -6.08 -8.41 -14.67
CA GLY A 146 -6.32 -9.35 -15.77
C GLY A 146 -5.43 -9.17 -17.00
N CYS A 147 -4.30 -8.46 -16.88
CA CYS A 147 -3.45 -8.02 -17.99
C CYS A 147 -2.03 -8.62 -18.01
N GLY A 148 -1.60 -9.36 -16.99
CA GLY A 148 -0.25 -9.92 -16.90
C GLY A 148 0.03 -10.59 -15.56
N GLU A 149 1.28 -10.50 -15.09
CA GLU A 149 1.75 -11.14 -13.84
C GLU A 149 2.38 -10.15 -12.85
N ALA A 150 2.51 -8.87 -13.24
CA ALA A 150 3.14 -7.87 -12.40
C ALA A 150 2.22 -7.47 -11.24
N SER A 151 2.83 -7.12 -10.10
CA SER A 151 2.11 -6.71 -8.90
C SER A 151 2.81 -5.57 -8.16
N ALA A 152 2.04 -4.81 -7.38
CA ALA A 152 2.54 -3.76 -6.52
C ALA A 152 1.57 -3.49 -5.37
N THR A 153 2.13 -3.05 -4.24
CA THR A 153 1.37 -2.64 -3.06
C THR A 153 1.53 -1.15 -2.82
N ALA A 154 0.44 -0.49 -2.43
CA ALA A 154 0.43 0.89 -1.96
C ALA A 154 -0.36 1.00 -0.66
N TRP A 155 0.07 1.90 0.23
CA TRP A 155 -0.63 2.17 1.48
C TRP A 155 -1.25 3.57 1.47
N GLY A 156 -2.37 3.72 2.15
CA GLY A 156 -3.08 4.98 2.36
C GLY A 156 -3.93 4.89 3.62
N CYS A 157 -4.88 5.82 3.79
CA CYS A 157 -5.81 5.83 4.93
C CYS A 157 -7.23 6.15 4.45
N ASP A 158 -8.23 6.07 5.33
CA ASP A 158 -9.58 6.53 5.03
C ASP A 158 -9.66 8.08 4.88
N LEU A 159 -10.83 8.60 4.48
CA LEU A 159 -11.08 10.05 4.38
C LEU A 159 -12.25 10.38 5.29
N THR A 160 -11.96 10.96 6.44
CA THR A 160 -12.94 11.22 7.51
C THR A 160 -13.39 12.69 7.50
N GLU A 161 -14.46 12.97 8.22
CA GLU A 161 -14.86 14.34 8.54
C GLU A 161 -13.79 15.06 9.39
N GLU A 162 -13.05 14.32 10.21
CA GLU A 162 -11.97 14.84 11.04
C GLU A 162 -10.83 15.43 10.20
N TYR A 163 -10.47 14.78 9.09
CA TYR A 163 -9.50 15.32 8.13
C TYR A 163 -9.92 16.71 7.65
N VAL A 164 -11.21 16.86 7.29
CA VAL A 164 -11.75 18.15 6.83
C VAL A 164 -11.72 19.19 7.94
N ARG A 165 -12.10 18.81 9.17
CA ARG A 165 -12.08 19.70 10.34
C ARG A 165 -10.66 20.22 10.62
N ILE A 166 -9.67 19.33 10.68
CA ILE A 166 -8.26 19.69 10.93
C ILE A 166 -7.77 20.70 9.88
N ASN A 167 -8.03 20.44 8.61
CA ASN A 167 -7.49 21.22 7.49
C ASN A 167 -8.32 22.46 7.12
N ALA A 168 -9.55 22.59 7.63
CA ALA A 168 -10.40 23.75 7.39
C ALA A 168 -10.35 24.77 8.53
N ASP A 169 -10.26 24.29 9.78
CA ASP A 169 -10.35 25.15 10.97
C ASP A 169 -8.98 25.70 11.43
N TYR A 170 -7.88 25.07 10.99
CA TYR A 170 -6.52 25.45 11.33
C TYR A 170 -5.72 25.84 10.08
N THR A 171 -4.77 26.76 10.24
CA THR A 171 -3.70 26.96 9.25
C THR A 171 -2.57 26.00 9.59
N THR A 172 -2.42 24.95 8.77
CA THR A 172 -1.37 23.92 8.86
C THR A 172 -0.27 24.16 7.84
#